data_AF-A0A3L6T5F4-F1
#
_entry.id   AF-A0A3L6T5F4-F1
#
_cell.length_a   1.000
_cell.length_b   1.000
_cell.length_c   1.000
_cell.angle_alpha   90.00
_cell.angle_beta   90.00
_cell.angle_gamma   90.00
#
_symmetry.space_group_name_H-M   'P 1'
#
loop_
_entity.id
_entity.type
_entity.pdbx_description
1 polymer ?
#
loop_
_entity_poly.entity_id
_entity_poly.type
_entity_poly.pdbx_seq_one_letter_code
_entity_poly.pdbx_strand_id
1 'polypeptide(L)'
;MAAGRFAYWRSDTRKHKYINPVERILVLHTATMEWSVITAPFPAGESYCVADMPEHGGLCLFSSKEQCLQLWVRNSIGGWVLKKDFSLLNDWMKKIRRAEWMKRVRVLAAKAGYVYMEFWSIRKANSYFLVLNLRTMKMSVFPNNPEDPHRGLAFPFFMRLEPLLGPDDDHNVHLNSV
;
A
#
# COMPACT_ATOMS: atom_id res chain seq x y z
N MET A 1 -8.55 5.86 20.89
CA MET A 1 -7.74 5.60 19.68
C MET A 1 -7.21 4.17 19.79
N ALA A 2 -7.37 3.33 18.77
CA ALA A 2 -6.69 2.04 18.76
C ALA A 2 -5.17 2.30 18.72
N ALA A 3 -4.40 1.67 19.62
CA ALA A 3 -2.94 1.75 19.59
C ALA A 3 -2.44 1.18 18.25
N GLY A 4 -1.57 1.91 17.56
CA GLY A 4 -1.01 1.49 16.28
C GLY A 4 0.33 2.13 16.00
N ARG A 5 1.12 1.57 15.09
CA ARG A 5 2.41 2.16 14.68
C ARG A 5 2.22 3.00 13.43
N PHE A 6 2.70 4.23 13.44
CA PHE A 6 2.79 5.05 12.23
C PHE A 6 4.22 5.04 11.74
N ALA A 7 4.42 4.88 10.44
CA ALA A 7 5.74 4.99 9.84
C ALA A 7 5.85 6.23 8.98
N TYR A 8 6.98 6.89 9.10
CA TYR A 8 7.40 7.96 8.24
C TYR A 8 8.59 7.50 7.42
N TRP A 9 8.54 7.87 6.16
CA TRP A 9 9.63 7.65 5.24
C TRP A 9 10.82 8.54 5.61
N ARG A 10 11.99 7.94 5.76
CA ARG A 10 13.28 8.65 5.80
C ARG A 10 14.19 8.09 4.72
N SER A 11 13.98 8.48 3.47
CA SER A 11 15.04 8.29 2.48
C SER A 11 16.19 9.23 2.84
N ASP A 12 17.40 8.66 2.91
CA ASP A 12 18.62 9.45 2.75
C ASP A 12 18.65 9.96 1.29
N THR A 13 17.86 10.99 1.00
CA THR A 13 17.70 11.61 -0.32
C THR A 13 18.92 12.44 -0.74
N ARG A 14 19.97 12.52 0.09
CA ARG A 14 21.23 13.12 -0.34
C ARG A 14 21.89 12.20 -1.35
N LYS A 15 21.70 12.55 -2.63
CA LYS A 15 22.46 12.07 -3.79
C LYS A 15 23.95 12.40 -3.64
N HIS A 16 24.65 11.78 -2.70
CA HIS A 16 26.10 11.69 -2.75
C HIS A 16 26.46 10.47 -3.56
N LYS A 17 27.40 10.56 -4.50
CA LYS A 17 27.76 9.49 -5.46
C LYS A 17 28.26 8.16 -4.80
N TYR A 18 28.16 8.03 -3.49
CA TYR A 18 28.66 6.94 -2.65
C TYR A 18 27.56 6.35 -1.73
N ILE A 19 26.27 6.43 -2.10
CA ILE A 19 25.13 6.13 -1.21
C ILE A 19 25.14 4.68 -0.71
N ASN A 20 25.00 4.56 0.61
CA ASN A 20 24.65 3.35 1.33
C ASN A 20 23.32 2.78 0.78
N PRO A 21 23.27 1.58 0.17
CA PRO A 21 22.09 1.08 -0.55
C PRO A 21 20.88 0.75 0.34
N VAL A 22 20.93 1.16 1.61
CA VAL A 22 20.06 0.74 2.69
C VAL A 22 18.98 1.77 2.91
N GLU A 23 17.74 1.40 2.59
CA GLU A 23 16.55 2.19 2.89
C GLU A 23 16.23 2.08 4.39
N ARG A 24 16.06 3.23 5.06
CA ARG A 24 15.72 3.31 6.50
C ARG A 24 14.33 3.91 6.68
N ILE A 25 13.60 3.38 7.64
CA ILE A 25 12.23 3.80 7.93
C ILE A 25 12.15 4.21 9.40
N LEU A 26 11.55 5.37 9.65
CA LEU A 26 11.33 5.86 11.01
C LEU A 26 9.92 5.45 11.44
N VAL A 27 9.80 4.72 12.53
CA VAL A 27 8.52 4.20 13.03
C VAL A 27 8.22 4.81 14.39
N LEU A 28 7.09 5.48 14.50
CA LEU A 28 6.53 5.99 15.75
C LEU A 28 5.63 4.94 16.38
N HIS A 29 5.96 4.55 17.61
CA HIS A 29 5.09 3.75 18.44
C HIS A 29 4.09 4.65 19.16
N THR A 30 2.80 4.63 18.80
CA THR A 30 1.84 5.61 19.37
C THR A 30 1.50 5.36 20.83
N ALA A 31 1.68 4.14 21.33
CA ALA A 31 1.40 3.86 22.74
C ALA A 31 2.50 4.40 23.67
N THR A 32 3.76 4.38 23.21
CA THR A 32 4.91 4.87 24.01
C THR A 32 5.41 6.24 23.56
N MET A 33 4.94 6.74 22.40
CA MET A 33 5.44 7.92 21.71
C MET A 33 6.94 7.86 21.37
N GLU A 34 7.51 6.67 21.31
CA GLU A 34 8.92 6.45 21.01
C GLU A 34 9.16 6.27 19.51
N TRP A 35 10.27 6.84 19.04
CA TRP A 35 10.74 6.69 17.68
C TRP A 35 11.75 5.54 17.59
N SER A 36 11.60 4.72 16.56
CA SER A 36 12.53 3.64 16.23
C SER A 36 12.94 3.73 14.76
N VAL A 37 14.14 3.25 14.45
CA VAL A 37 14.63 3.16 13.07
C VAL A 37 14.69 1.69 12.69
N ILE A 38 14.06 1.33 11.59
CA ILE A 38 14.16 0.01 10.97
C ILE A 38 14.83 0.13 9.60
N THR A 39 15.48 -0.94 9.18
CA THR A 39 16.02 -1.08 7.83
C THR A 39 14.99 -1.82 6.97
N ALA A 40 14.71 -1.32 5.77
CA ALA A 40 13.84 -2.01 4.84
C ALA A 40 14.56 -3.24 4.23
N PRO A 41 13.83 -4.33 3.93
CA PRO A 41 14.41 -5.54 3.33
C PRO A 41 14.63 -5.45 1.81
N PHE A 42 14.31 -4.30 1.21
CA PHE A 42 14.36 -4.08 -0.23
C PHE A 42 15.25 -2.86 -0.57
N PRO A 43 15.77 -2.78 -1.80
CA PRO A 43 16.62 -1.68 -2.23
C PRO A 43 15.88 -0.33 -2.22
N ALA A 44 16.65 0.75 -2.12
CA ALA A 44 16.14 2.10 -2.23
C ALA A 44 15.39 2.33 -3.56
N GLY A 45 14.28 3.08 -3.49
CA GLY A 45 13.47 3.44 -4.66
C GLY A 45 12.34 2.48 -5.03
N GLU A 46 12.11 1.43 -4.24
CA GLU A 46 10.85 0.68 -4.29
C GLU A 46 9.73 1.48 -3.62
N SER A 47 8.50 1.36 -4.13
CA SER A 47 7.35 1.93 -3.43
C SER A 47 6.94 0.98 -2.32
N TYR A 48 6.71 1.50 -1.11
CA TYR A 48 6.25 0.68 -0.01
C TYR A 48 5.34 1.44 0.94
N CYS A 49 4.58 0.70 1.74
CA CYS A 49 3.97 1.22 2.95
C CYS A 49 4.33 0.31 4.13
N VAL A 50 4.27 0.88 5.32
CA VAL A 50 4.37 0.14 6.58
C VAL A 50 2.98 0.09 7.19
N ALA A 51 2.61 -1.06 7.72
CA ALA A 51 1.36 -1.22 8.43
C ALA A 51 1.57 -2.02 9.72
N ASP A 52 0.64 -1.82 10.66
CA ASP A 52 0.56 -2.63 11.86
C ASP A 52 -0.64 -3.57 11.71
N MET A 53 -0.35 -4.85 11.50
CA MET A 53 -1.33 -5.89 11.21
C MET A 53 -1.19 -7.03 12.23
N PRO A 54 -1.99 -7.04 13.31
CA PRO A 54 -1.93 -8.08 14.35
C PRO A 54 -2.02 -9.50 13.79
N GLU A 55 -2.84 -9.73 12.75
CA GLU A 55 -2.97 -11.00 12.03
C GLU A 55 -1.67 -11.50 11.36
N HIS A 56 -0.66 -10.64 11.30
CA HIS A 56 0.66 -10.93 10.73
C HIS A 56 1.80 -10.76 11.75
N GLY A 57 1.49 -10.68 13.05
CA GLY A 57 2.47 -10.51 14.11
C GLY A 57 2.85 -9.04 14.35
N GLY A 58 2.01 -8.10 13.93
CA GLY A 58 2.21 -6.66 14.11
C GLY A 58 2.83 -6.00 12.88
N LEU A 59 4.01 -5.40 13.06
CA LEU A 59 4.64 -4.56 12.04
C LEU A 59 4.97 -5.33 10.75
N CYS A 60 4.40 -4.90 9.64
CA CYS A 60 4.62 -5.45 8.31
C CYS A 60 5.00 -4.35 7.29
N LEU A 61 5.66 -4.77 6.21
CA LEU A 61 5.97 -3.92 5.07
C LEU A 61 5.31 -4.49 3.83
N PHE A 62 4.63 -3.64 3.07
CA PHE A 62 4.18 -3.95 1.73
C PHE A 62 5.07 -3.20 0.76
N SER A 63 5.84 -3.91 -0.07
CA SER A 63 6.61 -3.29 -1.16
C SER A 63 5.99 -3.63 -2.51
N SER A 64 6.02 -2.67 -3.42
CA SER A 64 5.72 -2.89 -4.83
C SER A 64 7.03 -2.90 -5.60
N LYS A 65 7.35 -4.09 -6.09
CA LYS A 65 8.43 -4.31 -7.03
C LYS A 65 7.81 -4.68 -8.37
N GLU A 66 7.90 -3.76 -9.31
CA GLU A 66 7.28 -3.87 -10.64
C GLU A 66 5.75 -4.03 -10.58
N GLN A 67 5.25 -5.25 -10.79
CA GLN A 67 3.82 -5.62 -10.79
C GLN A 67 3.55 -6.73 -9.76
N CYS A 68 4.45 -6.87 -8.81
CA CYS A 68 4.30 -7.75 -7.67
C CYS A 68 4.19 -6.90 -6.41
N LEU A 69 3.19 -7.21 -5.59
CA LEU A 69 3.13 -6.71 -4.23
C LEU A 69 3.74 -7.78 -3.31
N GLN A 70 4.64 -7.38 -2.44
CA GLN A 70 5.35 -8.27 -1.53
C GLN A 70 5.01 -7.93 -0.09
N LEU A 71 4.61 -8.92 0.70
CA LEU A 71 4.36 -8.79 2.12
C LEU A 71 5.57 -9.30 2.91
N TRP A 72 6.21 -8.41 3.63
CA TRP A 72 7.31 -8.69 4.55
C TRP A 72 6.84 -8.62 6.00
N VAL A 73 7.21 -9.62 6.78
CA VAL A 73 6.90 -9.68 8.22
C VAL A 73 8.18 -9.87 9.04
N ARG A 74 8.09 -9.58 10.33
CA ARG A 74 9.18 -9.87 11.27
C ARG A 74 9.19 -11.37 11.61
N ASN A 75 10.38 -11.98 11.64
CA ASN A 75 10.59 -13.31 12.19
C ASN A 75 10.83 -13.24 13.72
N SER A 76 10.97 -14.39 14.37
CA SER A 76 11.18 -14.50 15.81
C SER A 76 12.46 -13.83 16.34
N ILE A 77 13.46 -13.62 15.47
CA ILE A 77 14.75 -13.01 15.81
C ILE A 77 14.75 -11.51 15.41
N GLY A 78 13.62 -10.98 14.93
CA GLY A 78 13.49 -9.58 14.52
C GLY A 78 14.06 -9.26 13.13
N GLY A 79 14.40 -10.27 12.32
CA GLY A 79 14.71 -10.11 10.89
C GLY A 79 13.46 -9.99 10.03
N TRP A 80 13.60 -9.45 8.81
CA TRP A 80 12.53 -9.42 7.82
C TRP A 80 12.51 -10.69 6.98
N VAL A 81 11.32 -11.25 6.77
CA VAL A 81 11.11 -12.39 5.89
C VAL A 81 9.96 -12.11 4.93
N LEU A 82 10.15 -12.50 3.68
CA LEU A 82 9.09 -12.45 2.67
C LEU A 82 8.05 -13.51 3.00
N LYS A 83 6.85 -13.08 3.38
CA LYS A 83 5.74 -13.97 3.73
C LYS A 83 4.94 -14.38 2.50
N LYS A 84 4.71 -13.43 1.58
CA LYS A 84 3.87 -13.67 0.42
C LYS A 84 4.16 -12.68 -0.70
N ASP A 85 4.10 -13.19 -1.92
CA ASP A 85 4.06 -12.43 -3.16
C ASP A 85 2.65 -12.45 -3.75
N PHE A 86 2.18 -11.30 -4.21
CA PHE A 86 0.91 -11.15 -4.91
C PHE A 86 1.20 -10.63 -6.30
N SER A 87 0.99 -11.48 -7.31
CA SER A 87 0.99 -11.03 -8.70
C SER A 87 -0.20 -10.12 -8.91
N LEU A 88 0.06 -8.85 -9.18
CA LEU A 88 -0.99 -7.90 -9.51
C LEU A 88 -1.42 -8.09 -10.99
N LEU A 89 -0.59 -8.73 -11.82
CA LEU A 89 -0.71 -8.76 -13.28
C LEU A 89 -1.90 -9.62 -13.79
N ASN A 90 -3.12 -9.09 -13.69
CA ASN A 90 -4.30 -9.65 -14.34
C ASN A 90 -4.45 -9.16 -15.80
N ASP A 91 -5.38 -9.75 -16.55
CA ASP A 91 -5.56 -9.43 -17.97
C ASP A 91 -5.98 -7.97 -18.21
N TRP A 92 -6.76 -7.41 -17.28
CA TRP A 92 -7.11 -5.99 -17.31
C TRP A 92 -5.86 -5.10 -17.20
N MET A 93 -4.95 -5.36 -16.25
CA MET A 93 -3.72 -4.59 -16.11
C MET A 93 -2.76 -4.78 -17.27
N LYS A 94 -2.71 -5.98 -17.89
CA LYS A 94 -1.96 -6.18 -19.14
C LYS A 94 -2.48 -5.25 -20.25
N LYS A 95 -3.80 -5.11 -20.36
CA LYS A 95 -4.44 -4.22 -21.36
C LYS A 95 -4.10 -2.75 -21.09
N ILE A 96 -4.29 -2.28 -19.85
CA ILE A 96 -3.99 -0.88 -19.49
C ILE A 96 -2.49 -0.58 -19.64
N ARG A 97 -1.60 -1.49 -19.23
CA ARG A 97 -0.15 -1.29 -19.39
C ARG A 97 0.24 -1.09 -20.85
N ARG A 98 -0.31 -1.88 -21.77
CA ARG A 98 -0.04 -1.75 -23.21
C ARG A 98 -0.59 -0.44 -23.78
N ALA A 99 -1.79 -0.04 -23.35
CA ALA A 99 -2.45 1.14 -23.88
C ALA A 99 -1.93 2.47 -23.29
N GLU A 100 -1.65 2.50 -21.99
CA GLU A 100 -1.50 3.72 -21.20
C GLU A 100 -0.10 3.91 -20.59
N TRP A 101 0.78 2.92 -20.75
CA TRP A 101 2.15 2.93 -20.26
C TRP A 101 2.23 3.30 -18.78
N MET A 102 1.82 2.37 -17.93
CA MET A 102 1.68 2.58 -16.49
C MET A 102 3.04 2.83 -15.81
N LYS A 103 3.07 3.78 -14.86
CA LYS A 103 4.14 3.86 -13.86
C LYS A 103 4.08 2.66 -12.90
N ARG A 104 5.11 2.52 -12.08
CA ARG A 104 5.14 1.55 -10.96
C ARG A 104 3.91 1.75 -10.08
N VAL A 105 3.35 0.65 -9.59
CA VAL A 105 2.27 0.71 -8.60
C VAL A 105 2.84 1.31 -7.32
N ARG A 106 2.13 2.28 -6.76
CA ARG A 106 2.48 2.88 -5.48
C ARG A 106 1.59 2.31 -4.40
N VAL A 107 2.20 1.75 -3.37
CA VAL A 107 1.47 1.30 -2.18
C VAL A 107 1.19 2.51 -1.30
N LEU A 108 -0.08 2.72 -0.97
CA LEU A 108 -0.54 3.88 -0.20
C LEU A 108 -0.70 3.54 1.28
N ALA A 109 -1.41 2.44 1.56
CA ALA A 109 -1.66 1.96 2.91
C ALA A 109 -2.06 0.49 2.89
N ALA A 110 -1.93 -0.17 4.03
CA ALA A 110 -2.54 -1.47 4.28
C ALA A 110 -3.23 -1.45 5.65
N LYS A 111 -4.47 -1.92 5.70
CA LYS A 111 -5.28 -1.95 6.93
C LYS A 111 -6.44 -2.91 6.77
N ALA A 112 -6.82 -3.59 7.85
CA ALA A 112 -8.00 -4.44 7.94
C ALA A 112 -8.08 -5.50 6.83
N GLY A 113 -6.96 -6.14 6.50
CA GLY A 113 -6.90 -7.15 5.43
C GLY A 113 -6.97 -6.60 4.00
N TYR A 114 -6.86 -5.28 3.81
CA TYR A 114 -6.82 -4.65 2.48
C TYR A 114 -5.50 -3.92 2.24
N VAL A 115 -5.09 -3.88 0.97
CA VAL A 115 -3.98 -3.04 0.51
C VAL A 115 -4.51 -2.06 -0.53
N TYR A 116 -4.23 -0.79 -0.26
CA TYR A 116 -4.64 0.34 -1.07
C TYR A 116 -3.45 0.80 -1.90
N MET A 117 -3.65 0.93 -3.19
CA MET A 117 -2.59 1.25 -4.14
C MET A 117 -3.08 2.25 -5.17
N GLU A 118 -2.15 2.98 -5.77
CA GLU A 118 -2.41 3.85 -6.91
C GLU A 118 -1.45 3.54 -8.06
N PHE A 119 -1.88 3.80 -9.29
CA PHE A 119 -0.95 3.97 -10.39
C PHE A 119 -1.44 5.05 -11.35
N TRP A 120 -0.49 5.57 -12.13
CA TRP A 120 -0.70 6.68 -13.05
C TRP A 120 -0.31 6.25 -14.46
N SER A 121 -1.11 6.66 -15.45
CA SER A 121 -0.70 6.58 -16.84
C SER A 121 0.42 7.59 -17.11
N ILE A 122 1.40 7.20 -17.94
CA ILE A 122 2.40 8.14 -18.47
C ILE A 122 1.86 8.84 -19.73
N ARG A 123 0.97 8.17 -20.48
CA ARG A 123 0.45 8.66 -21.77
C ARG A 123 -0.84 9.48 -21.67
N LYS A 124 -1.64 9.26 -20.63
CA LYS A 124 -2.94 9.90 -20.41
C LYS A 124 -2.98 10.52 -19.02
N ALA A 125 -3.90 11.46 -18.82
CA ALA A 125 -4.21 12.00 -17.50
C ALA A 125 -4.99 11.03 -16.58
N ASN A 126 -5.06 9.75 -16.95
CA ASN A 126 -5.74 8.73 -16.19
C ASN A 126 -4.90 8.32 -14.98
N SER A 127 -5.56 8.19 -13.84
CA SER A 127 -5.01 7.50 -12.67
C SER A 127 -6.01 6.45 -12.20
N TYR A 128 -5.54 5.48 -11.42
CA TYR A 128 -6.37 4.39 -10.96
C TYR A 128 -6.06 4.09 -9.51
N PHE A 129 -7.12 3.90 -8.74
CA PHE A 129 -7.05 3.44 -7.37
C PHE A 129 -7.38 1.95 -7.32
N LEU A 130 -6.60 1.19 -6.56
CA LEU A 130 -6.71 -0.26 -6.49
C LEU A 130 -6.85 -0.67 -5.04
N VAL A 131 -7.76 -1.60 -4.81
CA VAL A 131 -8.02 -2.20 -3.51
C VAL A 131 -7.86 -3.69 -3.65
N LEU A 132 -6.82 -4.24 -3.03
CA LEU A 132 -6.59 -5.67 -2.97
C LEU A 132 -7.08 -6.21 -1.63
N ASN A 133 -8.02 -7.16 -1.67
CA ASN A 133 -8.41 -7.94 -0.50
C ASN A 133 -7.39 -9.08 -0.29
N LEU A 134 -6.67 -9.06 0.84
CA LEU A 134 -5.63 -10.04 1.15
C LEU A 134 -6.15 -11.42 1.55
N ARG A 135 -7.45 -11.56 1.83
CA ARG A 135 -8.08 -12.86 2.09
C ARG A 135 -8.52 -13.52 0.79
N THR A 136 -9.29 -12.80 -0.02
CA THR A 136 -9.91 -13.34 -1.24
C THR A 136 -9.02 -13.22 -2.48
N MET A 137 -7.96 -12.42 -2.41
CA MET A 137 -7.12 -12.01 -3.56
C MET A 137 -7.89 -11.30 -4.67
N LYS A 138 -9.11 -10.82 -4.38
CA LYS A 138 -9.88 -10.01 -5.33
C LYS A 138 -9.33 -8.60 -5.33
N MET A 139 -9.08 -8.08 -6.53
CA MET A 139 -8.63 -6.72 -6.76
C MET A 139 -9.76 -5.90 -7.38
N SER A 140 -10.18 -4.86 -6.67
CA SER A 140 -11.11 -3.86 -7.20
C SER A 140 -10.33 -2.68 -7.75
N VAL A 141 -10.78 -2.14 -8.88
CA VAL A 141 -10.12 -1.03 -9.57
C VAL A 141 -11.12 0.08 -9.78
N PHE A 142 -10.74 1.28 -9.39
CA PHE A 142 -11.53 2.48 -9.53
C PHE A 142 -10.77 3.45 -10.43
N PRO A 143 -11.33 3.83 -11.60
CA PRO A 143 -10.75 4.89 -12.40
C PRO A 143 -10.80 6.19 -11.58
N ASN A 144 -9.67 6.88 -11.55
CA ASN A 144 -9.51 8.18 -10.92
C ASN A 144 -9.35 9.19 -12.06
N ASN A 145 -10.51 9.60 -12.59
CA ASN A 145 -10.65 10.49 -13.75
C ASN A 145 -10.55 11.95 -13.26
N PRO A 146 -9.68 12.79 -13.86
CA PRO A 146 -9.50 14.19 -13.42
C PRO A 146 -10.73 15.08 -13.52
N GLU A 147 -11.80 14.67 -14.22
CA GLU A 147 -13.04 15.44 -14.36
C GLU A 147 -14.05 15.21 -13.21
N ASP A 148 -13.78 14.29 -12.28
CA ASP A 148 -14.61 14.08 -11.10
C ASP A 148 -14.29 15.13 -10.01
N PRO A 149 -15.26 16.02 -9.64
CA PRO A 149 -15.02 17.15 -8.73
C PRO A 149 -14.62 16.75 -7.31
N HIS A 150 -14.74 15.47 -6.93
CA HIS A 150 -14.40 14.99 -5.59
C HIS A 150 -12.99 14.41 -5.44
N ARG A 151 -12.16 14.36 -6.51
CA ARG A 151 -10.93 13.54 -6.49
C ARG A 151 -9.69 14.27 -7.08
N GLY A 152 -9.08 15.12 -6.25
CA GLY A 152 -7.78 15.77 -6.54
C GLY A 152 -6.56 15.04 -5.95
N LEU A 153 -5.38 15.69 -5.95
CA LEU A 153 -4.09 15.21 -5.39
C LEU A 153 -4.16 14.69 -3.93
N ALA A 154 -5.27 14.93 -3.24
CA ALA A 154 -5.56 14.53 -1.88
C ALA A 154 -6.26 13.15 -1.75
N PHE A 155 -6.54 12.48 -2.87
CA PHE A 155 -7.40 11.29 -2.95
C PHE A 155 -6.68 9.95 -2.64
N PRO A 156 -5.87 9.92 -1.58
CA PRO A 156 -6.08 8.83 -0.62
C PRO A 156 -6.08 9.25 0.85
N PHE A 157 -5.73 10.50 1.18
CA PHE A 157 -5.59 10.94 2.57
C PHE A 157 -6.93 11.20 3.27
N PHE A 158 -8.01 11.45 2.50
CA PHE A 158 -9.33 11.81 3.03
C PHE A 158 -10.42 10.76 2.83
N MET A 159 -10.09 9.57 2.30
CA MET A 159 -11.06 8.49 2.38
C MET A 159 -11.14 8.04 3.85
N ARG A 160 -12.13 8.58 4.58
CA ARG A 160 -12.82 7.82 5.63
C ARG A 160 -13.45 6.63 4.94
N LEU A 161 -12.65 5.60 4.67
CA LEU A 161 -13.18 4.29 4.38
C LEU A 161 -13.88 3.89 5.67
N GLU A 162 -15.21 3.74 5.60
CA GLU A 162 -15.92 3.06 6.67
C GLU A 162 -15.16 1.77 7.00
N PRO A 163 -15.05 1.40 8.28
CA PRO A 163 -14.48 0.11 8.63
C PRO A 163 -15.25 -0.94 7.82
N LEU A 164 -14.61 -1.52 6.80
CA LEU A 164 -15.24 -2.61 6.07
C LEU A 164 -15.48 -3.70 7.11
N LEU A 165 -16.76 -4.02 7.29
CA LEU A 165 -17.24 -4.90 8.35
C LEU A 165 -16.39 -6.19 8.34
N GLY A 166 -16.03 -6.62 9.54
CA GLY A 166 -15.39 -7.90 9.75
C GLY A 166 -16.25 -9.04 9.21
N PRO A 167 -15.72 -10.27 9.20
CA PRO A 167 -16.24 -11.39 8.40
C PRO A 167 -17.61 -11.97 8.81
N ASP A 168 -18.45 -11.24 9.54
CA ASP A 168 -19.77 -11.74 10.00
C ASP A 168 -21.00 -11.07 9.35
N ASP A 169 -20.87 -10.03 8.54
CA ASP A 169 -22.05 -9.38 7.94
C ASP A 169 -22.11 -9.55 6.41
N ASP A 170 -22.22 -10.80 5.96
CA ASP A 170 -22.72 -11.16 4.63
C ASP A 170 -24.26 -11.05 4.57
N HIS A 171 -24.81 -9.93 5.06
CA HIS A 171 -26.24 -9.63 4.96
C HIS A 171 -26.48 -8.33 4.21
N ASN A 172 -26.71 -8.50 2.89
CA ASN A 172 -27.59 -7.70 2.04
C ASN A 172 -27.55 -6.19 2.26
N VAL A 173 -26.58 -5.51 1.66
CA VAL A 173 -26.72 -4.07 1.40
C VAL A 173 -27.39 -3.89 0.03
N HIS A 174 -28.71 -3.75 0.05
CA HIS A 174 -29.44 -3.15 -1.06
C HIS A 174 -28.94 -1.71 -1.26
N LEU A 175 -28.44 -1.43 -2.46
CA LEU A 175 -28.20 -0.06 -2.94
C LEU A 175 -29.54 0.63 -3.13
N ASN A 176 -29.91 1.53 -2.22
CA ASN A 176 -30.92 2.55 -2.50
C ASN A 176 -30.25 3.73 -3.20
N SER A 177 -30.64 3.96 -4.44
CA SER A 177 -30.35 5.18 -5.20
C SER A 177 -31.12 6.36 -4.62
N VAL A 178 -30.46 7.51 -4.50
CA VAL A 178 -31.09 8.83 -4.63
C VAL A 178 -30.30 9.61 -5.66
#